data_AF-A0A9P7J6W4-F1
#
_entry.id   AF-A0A9P7J6W4-F1
#
_cell.length_a   1.000
_cell.length_b   1.000
_cell.length_c   1.000
_cell.angle_alpha   90.00
_cell.angle_beta   90.00
_cell.angle_gamma   90.00
#
_symmetry.space_group_name_H-M   'P 1'
#
loop_
_entity.id
_entity.type
_entity.pdbx_description
1 polymer ?
#
loop_
_entity_poly.entity_id
_entity_poly.type
_entity_poly.pdbx_seq_one_letter_code
_entity_poly.pdbx_strand_id
1 'polypeptide(L)'
;MGCSKRPKGPNPVDEEIKKRRDAEAAAEQARKDVKAAEKRIAELNNVNEKQQEKTKAAERATEEAKAAEQARGREAREAMADAKRASDEACSRAEAAARTANEESRKLAAQAMEELRRTAAIQEQARRDAQAAQEQVKKLQEAADEEKRKATAAQEAANASKKAADAANAAKEEAERKLKEGIQPVVTPTPEEVRAAKQRVQYREDLFHIAIAGVAGGGKSSLINAFRGLRNKDIGAAATGVTETTLVMARYPHPNAEYPLVLYDFPGAGTLKIPDWQYFNDQGLYVFDSIIVLFDNRFTMTDIAILTNCRRFKIPTYIVRSKADQHIRNIMEDMGYDSDGDSSQVNRLYQAARQQFIQQTRQTVKDNLRDANIPEQRVYIVSHKTMLDVALNTTIFDVLARRQPKTIDEIELLSDLIREAQIRRGRRD
;
A
#
# COMPACT_ATOMS: atom_id res chain seq x y z
N MET A 1 187.07 -74.06 -78.76
CA MET A 1 186.93 -73.96 -80.24
C MET A 1 186.59 -72.50 -80.54
N GLY A 2 187.21 -71.75 -81.44
CA GLY A 2 188.03 -72.08 -82.59
C GLY A 2 187.49 -71.31 -83.82
N CYS A 3 188.38 -70.59 -84.52
CA CYS A 3 188.25 -70.05 -85.89
C CYS A 3 187.22 -68.91 -86.16
N SER A 4 187.66 -67.70 -86.54
CA SER A 4 187.94 -67.20 -87.93
C SER A 4 186.71 -67.28 -88.85
N LYS A 5 186.23 -66.22 -89.53
CA LYS A 5 186.94 -65.39 -90.52
C LYS A 5 186.27 -64.02 -90.74
N ARG A 6 187.11 -63.06 -91.14
CA ARG A 6 186.88 -61.88 -92.00
C ARG A 6 186.11 -62.24 -93.30
N PRO A 7 185.47 -61.33 -94.06
CA PRO A 7 186.17 -60.29 -94.85
C PRO A 7 185.44 -58.95 -95.06
N LYS A 8 186.14 -58.08 -95.79
CA LYS A 8 186.06 -56.61 -95.89
C LYS A 8 185.01 -56.08 -96.89
N GLY A 9 184.58 -54.84 -96.66
CA GLY A 9 184.24 -53.80 -97.67
C GLY A 9 182.83 -53.90 -98.29
N PRO A 10 182.18 -52.78 -98.66
CA PRO A 10 182.78 -51.61 -99.31
C PRO A 10 182.45 -50.23 -98.69
N ASN A 11 183.05 -49.22 -99.31
CA ASN A 11 183.12 -47.79 -99.01
C ASN A 11 181.79 -47.04 -99.42
N PRO A 12 181.74 -45.70 -99.47
CA PRO A 12 181.33 -44.73 -98.45
C PRO A 12 180.01 -43.96 -98.77
N VAL A 13 179.26 -43.60 -97.71
CA VAL A 13 178.82 -42.22 -97.41
C VAL A 13 177.58 -41.60 -98.12
N ASP A 14 177.11 -42.01 -99.31
CA ASP A 14 176.02 -41.25 -99.99
C ASP A 14 174.58 -41.82 -99.90
N GLU A 15 174.37 -43.13 -99.83
CA GLU A 15 172.99 -43.68 -99.86
C GLU A 15 172.29 -43.63 -98.49
N GLU A 16 173.04 -43.77 -97.41
CA GLU A 16 172.48 -43.90 -96.07
C GLU A 16 171.96 -42.57 -95.51
N ILE A 17 172.51 -41.45 -95.99
CA ILE A 17 172.02 -40.10 -95.66
C ILE A 17 170.64 -39.86 -96.29
N LYS A 18 170.36 -40.43 -97.47
CA LYS A 18 169.08 -40.26 -98.17
C LYS A 18 167.96 -41.05 -97.49
N LYS A 19 168.21 -42.30 -97.10
CA LYS A 19 167.24 -43.15 -96.37
C LYS A 19 166.91 -42.60 -94.97
N ARG A 20 167.86 -41.96 -94.28
CA ARG A 20 167.58 -41.33 -92.98
C ARG A 20 166.64 -40.13 -93.07
N ARG A 21 166.79 -39.28 -94.10
CA ARG A 21 165.90 -38.13 -94.29
C ARG A 21 164.47 -38.51 -94.60
N ASP A 22 164.27 -39.50 -95.47
CA ASP A 22 162.91 -39.92 -95.86
C ASP A 22 162.19 -40.67 -94.72
N ALA A 23 162.92 -41.41 -93.87
CA ALA A 23 162.37 -42.04 -92.68
C ALA A 23 162.00 -41.02 -91.58
N GLU A 24 162.77 -39.94 -91.44
CA GLU A 24 162.55 -38.91 -90.43
C GLU A 24 161.32 -38.05 -90.76
N ALA A 25 161.10 -37.74 -92.03
CA ALA A 25 159.90 -37.02 -92.49
C ALA A 25 158.60 -37.83 -92.29
N ALA A 26 158.63 -39.15 -92.55
CA ALA A 26 157.48 -40.03 -92.33
C ALA A 26 157.11 -40.17 -90.84
N ALA A 27 158.12 -40.22 -89.97
CA ALA A 27 157.91 -40.32 -88.52
C ALA A 27 157.34 -39.03 -87.90
N GLU A 28 157.70 -37.86 -88.43
CA GLU A 28 157.16 -36.58 -87.97
C GLU A 28 155.67 -36.42 -88.30
N GLN A 29 155.25 -36.91 -89.48
CA GLN A 29 153.85 -36.87 -89.89
C GLN A 29 152.97 -37.75 -89.01
N ALA A 30 153.41 -38.97 -88.68
CA ALA A 30 152.68 -39.87 -87.77
C ALA A 30 152.49 -39.26 -86.36
N ARG A 31 153.46 -38.48 -85.85
CA ARG A 31 153.33 -37.79 -84.56
C ARG A 31 152.30 -36.65 -84.58
N LYS A 32 152.09 -36.00 -85.72
CA LYS A 32 151.07 -34.95 -85.87
C LYS A 32 149.66 -35.55 -85.84
N ASP A 33 149.46 -36.72 -86.46
CA ASP A 33 148.16 -37.39 -86.50
C ASP A 33 147.74 -37.95 -85.13
N VAL A 34 148.68 -38.50 -84.34
CA VAL A 34 148.40 -38.96 -82.96
C VAL A 34 147.96 -37.79 -82.06
N LYS A 35 148.64 -36.65 -82.13
CA LYS A 35 148.26 -35.45 -81.35
C LYS A 35 146.88 -34.91 -81.74
N ALA A 36 146.50 -35.02 -83.01
CA ALA A 36 145.16 -34.61 -83.47
C ALA A 36 144.06 -35.55 -82.91
N ALA A 37 144.33 -36.86 -82.84
CA ALA A 37 143.40 -37.84 -82.27
C ALA A 37 143.20 -37.66 -80.75
N GLU A 38 144.28 -37.42 -79.99
CA GLU A 38 144.21 -37.17 -78.54
C GLU A 38 143.36 -35.94 -78.20
N LYS A 39 143.50 -34.87 -78.98
CA LYS A 39 142.72 -33.63 -78.78
C LYS A 39 141.21 -33.87 -78.95
N ARG A 40 140.82 -34.72 -79.91
CA ARG A 40 139.42 -35.04 -80.22
C ARG A 40 138.77 -35.92 -79.14
N ILE A 41 139.54 -36.81 -78.53
CA ILE A 41 139.10 -37.64 -77.39
C ILE A 41 138.85 -36.76 -76.15
N ALA A 42 139.72 -35.78 -75.89
CA ALA A 42 139.55 -34.85 -74.76
C ALA A 42 138.29 -33.97 -74.90
N GLU A 43 137.97 -33.53 -76.12
CA GLU A 43 136.74 -32.75 -76.39
C GLU A 43 135.47 -33.58 -76.15
N LEU A 44 135.44 -34.85 -76.59
CA LEU A 44 134.31 -35.76 -76.39
C LEU A 44 134.04 -36.05 -74.91
N ASN A 45 135.09 -36.27 -74.12
CA ASN A 45 134.94 -36.53 -72.67
C ASN A 45 134.33 -35.33 -71.93
N ASN A 46 134.76 -34.11 -72.29
CA ASN A 46 134.24 -32.87 -71.70
C ASN A 46 132.74 -32.64 -71.98
N VAL A 47 132.28 -33.00 -73.18
CA VAL A 47 130.85 -32.90 -73.54
C VAL A 47 130.04 -33.92 -72.74
N ASN A 48 130.55 -35.14 -72.57
CA ASN A 48 129.82 -36.21 -71.89
C ASN A 48 129.68 -35.96 -70.38
N GLU A 49 130.72 -35.44 -69.71
CA GLU A 49 130.65 -35.04 -68.30
C GLU A 49 129.62 -33.94 -68.06
N LYS A 50 129.60 -32.90 -68.90
CA LYS A 50 128.59 -31.82 -68.81
C LYS A 50 127.17 -32.32 -69.02
N GLN A 51 126.97 -33.34 -69.86
CA GLN A 51 125.66 -33.93 -70.11
C GLN A 51 125.18 -34.76 -68.89
N GLN A 52 126.08 -35.47 -68.23
CA GLN A 52 125.80 -36.25 -67.02
C GLN A 52 125.51 -35.36 -65.79
N GLU A 53 126.20 -34.24 -65.65
CA GLU A 53 125.90 -33.30 -64.55
C GLU A 53 124.53 -32.65 -64.70
N LYS A 54 124.15 -32.26 -65.93
CA LYS A 54 122.82 -31.68 -66.20
C LYS A 54 121.67 -32.65 -65.93
N THR A 55 121.84 -33.93 -66.29
CA THR A 55 120.80 -34.96 -66.06
C THR A 55 120.63 -35.25 -64.57
N LYS A 56 121.72 -35.41 -63.82
CA LYS A 56 121.67 -35.59 -62.35
C LYS A 56 121.06 -34.39 -61.62
N ALA A 57 121.34 -33.17 -62.08
CA ALA A 57 120.75 -31.96 -61.50
C ALA A 57 119.22 -31.89 -61.73
N ALA A 58 118.74 -32.30 -62.92
CA ALA A 58 117.31 -32.33 -63.22
C ALA A 58 116.54 -33.42 -62.43
N GLU A 59 117.15 -34.59 -62.23
CA GLU A 59 116.57 -35.66 -61.41
C GLU A 59 116.41 -35.24 -59.93
N ARG A 60 117.44 -34.63 -59.34
CA ARG A 60 117.36 -34.14 -57.95
C ARG A 60 116.29 -33.06 -57.76
N ALA A 61 116.21 -32.11 -58.70
CA ALA A 61 115.20 -31.06 -58.63
C ALA A 61 113.76 -31.59 -58.73
N THR A 62 113.53 -32.67 -59.50
CA THR A 62 112.20 -33.29 -59.63
C THR A 62 111.85 -34.16 -58.42
N GLU A 63 112.82 -34.82 -57.79
CA GLU A 63 112.59 -35.55 -56.52
C GLU A 63 112.29 -34.59 -55.36
N GLU A 64 113.04 -33.49 -55.23
CA GLU A 64 112.80 -32.46 -54.20
C GLU A 64 111.41 -31.81 -54.36
N ALA A 65 110.99 -31.52 -55.60
CA ALA A 65 109.65 -30.98 -55.87
C ALA A 65 108.53 -31.95 -55.45
N LYS A 66 108.67 -33.25 -55.76
CA LYS A 66 107.71 -34.28 -55.36
C LYS A 66 107.65 -34.48 -53.84
N ALA A 67 108.79 -34.44 -53.16
CA ALA A 67 108.85 -34.55 -51.71
C ALA A 67 108.16 -33.35 -51.02
N ALA A 68 108.38 -32.13 -51.53
CA ALA A 68 107.72 -30.92 -51.03
C ALA A 68 106.20 -30.93 -51.25
N GLU A 69 105.73 -31.43 -52.39
CA GLU A 69 104.29 -31.56 -52.68
C GLU A 69 103.63 -32.60 -51.76
N GLN A 70 104.27 -33.74 -51.51
CA GLN A 70 103.77 -34.76 -50.60
C GLN A 70 103.73 -34.28 -49.14
N ALA A 71 104.74 -33.51 -48.69
CA ALA A 71 104.76 -32.91 -47.36
C ALA A 71 103.60 -31.92 -47.16
N ARG A 72 103.42 -30.99 -48.11
CA ARG A 72 102.29 -30.05 -48.10
C ARG A 72 100.93 -30.75 -48.14
N GLY A 73 100.83 -31.85 -48.90
CA GLY A 73 99.61 -32.66 -48.96
C GLY A 73 99.28 -33.38 -47.65
N ARG A 74 100.28 -33.79 -46.87
CA ARG A 74 100.08 -34.39 -45.54
C ARG A 74 99.67 -33.35 -44.50
N GLU A 75 100.37 -32.23 -44.44
CA GLU A 75 100.05 -31.12 -43.53
C GLU A 75 98.62 -30.58 -43.76
N ALA A 76 98.22 -30.42 -45.02
CA ALA A 76 96.86 -29.98 -45.35
C ALA A 76 95.78 -31.00 -44.94
N ARG A 77 96.06 -32.31 -45.05
CA ARG A 77 95.13 -33.37 -44.62
C ARG A 77 95.00 -33.44 -43.09
N GLU A 78 96.11 -33.29 -42.37
CA GLU A 78 96.10 -33.25 -40.90
C GLU A 78 95.36 -32.02 -40.39
N ALA A 79 95.64 -30.83 -40.93
CA ALA A 79 94.92 -29.61 -40.59
C ALA A 79 93.40 -29.71 -40.86
N MET A 80 93.01 -30.35 -41.97
CA MET A 80 91.60 -30.58 -42.30
C MET A 80 90.93 -31.59 -41.36
N ALA A 81 91.65 -32.63 -40.92
CA ALA A 81 91.15 -33.61 -39.96
C ALA A 81 90.98 -33.00 -38.55
N ASP A 82 91.89 -32.12 -38.13
CA ASP A 82 91.81 -31.43 -36.85
C ASP A 82 90.71 -30.36 -36.84
N ALA A 83 90.57 -29.59 -37.94
CA ALA A 83 89.46 -28.66 -38.10
C ALA A 83 88.09 -29.36 -38.08
N LYS A 84 87.98 -30.54 -38.71
CA LYS A 84 86.76 -31.35 -38.68
C LYS A 84 86.45 -31.85 -37.26
N ARG A 85 87.43 -32.40 -36.55
CA ARG A 85 87.26 -32.84 -35.15
C ARG A 85 86.83 -31.70 -34.24
N ALA A 86 87.46 -30.53 -34.35
CA ALA A 86 87.07 -29.35 -33.59
C ALA A 86 85.63 -28.88 -33.89
N SER A 87 85.21 -28.94 -35.16
CA SER A 87 83.85 -28.62 -35.58
C SER A 87 82.82 -29.60 -35.03
N ASP A 88 83.09 -30.91 -35.07
CA ASP A 88 82.19 -31.94 -34.56
C ASP A 88 82.05 -31.86 -33.03
N GLU A 89 83.14 -31.57 -32.31
CA GLU A 89 83.11 -31.32 -30.85
C GLU A 89 82.37 -30.02 -30.48
N ALA A 90 82.49 -28.98 -31.30
CA ALA A 90 81.71 -27.75 -31.11
C ALA A 90 80.21 -27.98 -31.34
N CYS A 91 79.86 -28.73 -32.39
CA CYS A 91 78.47 -29.11 -32.69
C CYS A 91 77.86 -29.94 -31.55
N SER A 92 78.57 -30.97 -31.08
CA SER A 92 78.09 -31.82 -29.99
C SER A 92 77.89 -31.05 -28.67
N ARG A 93 78.79 -30.12 -28.33
CA ARG A 93 78.62 -29.24 -27.16
C ARG A 93 77.44 -28.29 -27.30
N ALA A 94 77.22 -27.72 -28.49
CA ALA A 94 76.08 -26.85 -28.76
C ALA A 94 74.75 -27.61 -28.68
N GLU A 95 74.68 -28.83 -29.22
CA GLU A 95 73.50 -29.68 -29.13
C GLU A 95 73.19 -30.11 -27.68
N ALA A 96 74.21 -30.46 -26.90
CA ALA A 96 74.04 -30.79 -25.48
C ALA A 96 73.52 -29.57 -24.68
N ALA A 97 74.09 -28.38 -24.89
CA ALA A 97 73.64 -27.16 -24.24
C ALA A 97 72.21 -26.76 -24.66
N ALA A 98 71.84 -26.96 -25.93
CA ALA A 98 70.48 -26.71 -26.41
C ALA A 98 69.46 -27.66 -25.79
N ARG A 99 69.81 -28.94 -25.60
CA ARG A 99 68.94 -29.93 -24.94
C ARG A 99 68.71 -29.57 -23.47
N THR A 100 69.75 -29.21 -22.72
CA THR A 100 69.62 -28.83 -21.31
C THR A 100 68.78 -27.56 -21.16
N ALA A 101 69.02 -26.54 -22.00
CA ALA A 101 68.24 -25.30 -21.96
C ALA A 101 66.75 -25.52 -22.29
N ASN A 102 66.45 -26.42 -23.24
CA ASN A 102 65.07 -26.73 -23.63
C ASN A 102 64.35 -27.56 -22.55
N GLU A 103 65.04 -28.49 -21.88
CA GLU A 103 64.51 -29.21 -20.74
C GLU A 103 64.21 -28.30 -19.54
N GLU A 104 65.11 -27.37 -19.23
CA GLU A 104 64.90 -26.37 -18.17
C GLU A 104 63.72 -25.43 -18.50
N SER A 105 63.66 -24.92 -19.73
CA SER A 105 62.54 -24.08 -20.18
C SER A 105 61.20 -24.83 -20.11
N ARG A 106 61.18 -26.12 -20.45
CA ARG A 106 59.97 -26.96 -20.36
C ARG A 106 59.54 -27.21 -18.91
N LYS A 107 60.48 -27.40 -17.98
CA LYS A 107 60.20 -27.56 -16.55
C LYS A 107 59.64 -26.26 -15.94
N LEU A 108 60.25 -25.12 -16.25
CA LEU A 108 59.78 -23.81 -15.81
C LEU A 108 58.37 -23.49 -16.35
N ALA A 109 58.11 -23.80 -17.63
CA ALA A 109 56.78 -23.63 -18.22
C ALA A 109 55.72 -24.53 -17.56
N ALA A 110 56.07 -25.77 -17.22
CA ALA A 110 55.16 -26.69 -16.54
C ALA A 110 54.83 -26.22 -15.12
N GLN A 111 55.83 -25.72 -14.37
CA GLN A 111 55.63 -25.16 -13.03
C GLN A 111 54.75 -23.90 -13.07
N ALA A 112 55.00 -22.99 -14.02
CA ALA A 112 54.19 -21.78 -14.19
C ALA A 112 52.73 -22.10 -14.57
N MET A 113 52.49 -23.10 -15.43
CA MET A 113 51.13 -23.56 -15.75
C MET A 113 50.43 -24.19 -14.54
N GLU A 114 51.16 -24.90 -13.68
CA GLU A 114 50.59 -25.49 -12.47
C GLU A 114 50.23 -24.42 -11.43
N GLU A 115 51.08 -23.42 -11.23
CA GLU A 115 50.77 -22.27 -10.36
C GLU A 115 49.58 -21.44 -10.87
N LEU A 116 49.51 -21.21 -12.18
CA LEU A 116 48.34 -20.57 -12.82
C LEU A 116 47.05 -21.38 -12.60
N ARG A 117 47.11 -22.71 -12.70
CA ARG A 117 45.95 -23.57 -12.40
C ARG A 117 45.54 -23.52 -10.94
N ARG A 118 46.50 -23.52 -10.01
CA ARG A 118 46.23 -23.42 -8.56
C ARG A 118 45.61 -22.07 -8.21
N THR A 119 46.14 -20.97 -8.73
CA THR A 119 45.62 -19.63 -8.50
C THR A 119 44.25 -19.41 -9.14
N ALA A 120 44.02 -19.94 -10.36
CA ALA A 120 42.71 -19.92 -11.00
C ALA A 120 41.65 -20.71 -10.20
N ALA A 121 42.00 -21.90 -9.68
CA ALA A 121 41.09 -22.68 -8.85
C ALA A 121 40.74 -21.97 -7.52
N ILE A 122 41.72 -21.30 -6.89
CA ILE A 122 41.49 -20.49 -5.68
C ILE A 122 40.60 -19.28 -6.00
N GLN A 123 40.83 -18.57 -7.11
CA GLN A 123 39.99 -17.45 -7.53
C GLN A 123 38.57 -17.89 -7.89
N GLU A 124 38.39 -19.03 -8.56
CA GLU A 124 37.08 -19.56 -8.89
C GLU A 124 36.30 -19.96 -7.63
N GLN A 125 36.96 -20.61 -6.68
CA GLN A 125 36.37 -20.96 -5.39
C GLN A 125 35.99 -19.71 -4.59
N ALA A 126 36.90 -18.73 -4.48
CA ALA A 126 36.63 -17.45 -3.82
C ALA A 126 35.46 -16.70 -4.48
N ARG A 127 35.32 -16.76 -5.81
CA ARG A 127 34.19 -16.17 -6.53
C ARG A 127 32.88 -16.89 -6.22
N ARG A 128 32.87 -18.22 -6.16
CA ARG A 128 31.68 -19.01 -5.77
C ARG A 128 31.26 -18.72 -4.32
N ASP A 129 32.22 -18.66 -3.41
CA ASP A 129 31.98 -18.37 -1.99
C ASP A 129 31.48 -16.92 -1.81
N ALA A 130 32.04 -15.96 -2.55
CA ALA A 130 31.56 -14.58 -2.55
C ALA A 130 30.13 -14.44 -3.11
N GLN A 131 29.79 -15.19 -4.17
CA GLN A 131 28.42 -15.22 -4.71
C GLN A 131 27.44 -15.86 -3.72
N ALA A 132 27.80 -16.97 -3.08
CA ALA A 132 26.98 -17.60 -2.05
C ALA A 132 26.78 -16.69 -0.83
N ALA A 133 27.82 -15.98 -0.39
CA ALA A 133 27.73 -15.00 0.68
C ALA A 133 26.83 -13.82 0.32
N GLN A 134 26.93 -13.29 -0.92
CA GLN A 134 26.05 -12.23 -1.42
C GLN A 134 24.58 -12.67 -1.48
N GLU A 135 24.29 -13.89 -1.93
CA GLU A 135 22.92 -14.42 -1.92
C GLU A 135 22.37 -14.60 -0.50
N GLN A 136 23.19 -15.06 0.45
CA GLN A 136 22.77 -15.19 1.84
C GLN A 136 22.49 -13.82 2.49
N VAL A 137 23.35 -12.83 2.26
CA VAL A 137 23.12 -11.46 2.73
C VAL A 137 21.84 -10.87 2.13
N LYS A 138 21.61 -11.08 0.82
CA LYS A 138 20.40 -10.61 0.15
C LYS A 138 19.14 -11.27 0.71
N LYS A 139 19.14 -12.59 0.93
CA LYS A 139 18.02 -13.31 1.56
C LYS A 139 17.74 -12.84 2.98
N LEU A 140 18.78 -12.57 3.77
CA LEU A 140 18.65 -12.05 5.14
C LEU A 140 18.10 -10.61 5.14
N GLN A 141 18.51 -9.77 4.19
CA GLN A 141 17.97 -8.42 4.03
C GLN A 141 16.49 -8.45 3.60
N GLU A 142 16.14 -9.28 2.61
CA GLU A 142 14.75 -9.45 2.17
C GLU A 142 13.85 -9.95 3.31
N ALA A 143 14.31 -10.92 4.10
CA ALA A 143 13.57 -11.41 5.27
C ALA A 143 13.41 -10.33 6.37
N ALA A 144 14.47 -9.55 6.63
CA ALA A 144 14.43 -8.46 7.62
C ALA A 144 13.53 -7.30 7.19
N ASP A 145 13.51 -6.97 5.89
CA ASP A 145 12.63 -5.94 5.34
C ASP A 145 11.16 -6.40 5.32
N GLU A 146 10.89 -7.68 5.08
CA GLU A 146 9.54 -8.24 5.16
C GLU A 146 9.02 -8.26 6.61
N GLU A 147 9.84 -8.66 7.58
CA GLU A 147 9.54 -8.57 9.01
C GLU A 147 9.26 -7.12 9.45
N LYS A 148 10.09 -6.16 9.02
CA LYS A 148 9.86 -4.73 9.30
C LYS A 148 8.55 -4.22 8.70
N ARG A 149 8.22 -4.59 7.46
CA ARG A 149 6.94 -4.23 6.82
C ARG A 149 5.74 -4.83 7.54
N LYS A 150 5.84 -6.09 8.00
CA LYS A 150 4.79 -6.73 8.82
C LYS A 150 4.64 -6.03 10.17
N ALA A 151 5.74 -5.65 10.83
CA ALA A 151 5.72 -4.92 12.09
C ALA A 151 5.11 -3.51 11.95
N THR A 152 5.47 -2.76 10.90
CA THR A 152 4.88 -1.42 10.66
C THR A 152 3.40 -1.51 10.31
N ALA A 153 2.98 -2.48 9.48
CA ALA A 153 1.58 -2.69 9.15
C ALA A 153 0.75 -3.11 10.38
N ALA A 154 1.30 -3.95 11.26
CA ALA A 154 0.66 -4.32 12.52
C ALA A 154 0.53 -3.13 13.48
N GLN A 155 1.57 -2.28 13.56
CA GLN A 155 1.54 -1.06 14.38
C GLN A 155 0.54 -0.03 13.86
N GLU A 156 0.45 0.15 12.53
CA GLU A 156 -0.52 1.03 11.89
C GLU A 156 -1.96 0.53 12.07
N ALA A 157 -2.21 -0.77 11.93
CA ALA A 157 -3.50 -1.38 12.21
C ALA A 157 -3.91 -1.22 13.69
N ALA A 158 -2.97 -1.43 14.62
CA ALA A 158 -3.20 -1.21 16.05
C ALA A 158 -3.49 0.27 16.38
N ASN A 159 -2.76 1.20 15.77
CA ASN A 159 -2.97 2.64 15.95
C ASN A 159 -4.28 3.12 15.32
N ALA A 160 -4.68 2.59 14.16
CA ALA A 160 -5.97 2.87 13.54
C ALA A 160 -7.13 2.34 14.40
N SER A 161 -7.00 1.13 14.96
CA SER A 161 -8.00 0.56 15.86
C SER A 161 -8.11 1.33 17.18
N LYS A 162 -6.99 1.82 17.74
CA LYS A 162 -7.01 2.72 18.92
C LYS A 162 -7.66 4.06 18.61
N LYS A 163 -7.29 4.72 17.51
CA LYS A 163 -7.93 5.98 17.09
C LYS A 163 -9.43 5.83 16.84
N ALA A 164 -9.87 4.70 16.26
CA ALA A 164 -11.28 4.41 16.08
C ALA A 164 -12.01 4.18 17.42
N ALA A 165 -11.39 3.49 18.37
CA ALA A 165 -11.93 3.30 19.72
C ALA A 165 -11.99 4.62 20.51
N ASP A 166 -10.94 5.44 20.43
CA ASP A 166 -10.88 6.76 21.07
C ASP A 166 -11.89 7.73 20.45
N ALA A 167 -12.08 7.70 19.12
CA ALA A 167 -13.12 8.48 18.45
C ALA A 167 -14.54 8.01 18.81
N ALA A 168 -14.75 6.69 18.96
CA ALA A 168 -16.04 6.15 19.40
C ALA A 168 -16.33 6.51 20.88
N ASN A 169 -15.32 6.46 21.75
CA ASN A 169 -15.45 6.88 23.14
C ASN A 169 -15.64 8.39 23.27
N ALA A 170 -14.92 9.20 22.50
CA ALA A 170 -15.12 10.65 22.46
C ALA A 170 -16.50 11.02 21.92
N ALA A 171 -16.99 10.34 20.88
CA ALA A 171 -18.35 10.54 20.37
C ALA A 171 -19.42 10.10 21.39
N LYS A 172 -19.16 9.04 22.16
CA LYS A 172 -20.03 8.58 23.24
C LYS A 172 -20.04 9.56 24.42
N GLU A 173 -18.88 10.03 24.87
CA GLU A 173 -18.76 11.04 25.93
C GLU A 173 -19.35 12.39 25.50
N GLU A 174 -19.17 12.79 24.24
CA GLU A 174 -19.79 14.00 23.69
C GLU A 174 -21.31 13.85 23.59
N ALA A 175 -21.82 12.67 23.22
CA ALA A 175 -23.25 12.38 23.22
C ALA A 175 -23.83 12.35 24.64
N GLU A 176 -23.14 11.75 25.61
CA GLU A 176 -23.52 11.74 27.03
C GLU A 176 -23.45 13.15 27.64
N ARG A 177 -22.45 13.95 27.25
CA ARG A 177 -22.32 15.34 27.67
C ARG A 177 -23.40 16.22 27.05
N LYS A 178 -23.72 16.07 25.76
CA LYS A 178 -24.85 16.76 25.11
C LYS A 178 -26.20 16.36 25.70
N LEU A 179 -26.35 15.10 26.11
CA LEU A 179 -27.52 14.62 26.87
C LEU A 179 -27.60 15.25 28.27
N LYS A 180 -26.46 15.42 28.94
CA LYS A 180 -26.34 16.08 30.25
C LYS A 180 -26.49 17.60 30.18
N GLU A 181 -26.14 18.21 29.04
CA GLU A 181 -26.29 19.64 28.72
C GLU A 181 -27.68 19.96 28.11
N GLY A 182 -28.58 18.99 28.02
CA GLY A 182 -30.00 19.21 27.67
C GLY A 182 -30.29 19.35 26.17
N ILE A 183 -29.34 19.04 25.28
CA ILE A 183 -29.60 18.94 23.84
C ILE A 183 -30.27 17.59 23.60
N GLN A 184 -31.60 17.61 23.60
CA GLN A 184 -32.43 16.43 23.37
C GLN A 184 -32.16 15.91 21.95
N PRO A 185 -31.63 14.68 21.78
CA PRO A 185 -31.33 14.15 20.45
C PRO A 185 -32.62 14.09 19.65
N VAL A 186 -32.54 14.64 18.44
CA VAL A 186 -33.70 14.92 17.61
C VAL A 186 -34.04 13.61 16.87
N VAL A 187 -34.55 12.63 17.62
CA VAL A 187 -34.94 11.31 17.11
C VAL A 187 -36.08 11.51 16.11
N THR A 188 -35.83 11.16 14.84
CA THR A 188 -36.86 11.12 13.81
C THR A 188 -37.16 9.63 13.61
N PRO A 189 -38.41 9.18 13.81
CA PRO A 189 -38.75 7.77 13.67
C PRO A 189 -38.48 7.27 12.26
N THR A 190 -37.98 6.05 12.14
CA THR A 190 -37.74 5.41 10.85
C THR A 190 -39.06 5.07 10.15
N PRO A 191 -39.10 4.94 8.82
CA PRO A 191 -40.32 4.54 8.11
C PRO A 191 -40.92 3.20 8.59
N GLU A 192 -40.07 2.29 9.07
CA GLU A 192 -40.49 1.01 9.64
C GLU A 192 -41.18 1.18 10.99
N GLU A 193 -40.62 2.02 11.87
CA GLU A 193 -41.24 2.41 13.15
C GLU A 193 -42.59 3.09 12.92
N VAL A 194 -42.69 3.95 11.90
CA VAL A 194 -43.96 4.60 11.53
C VAL A 194 -45.01 3.58 11.11
N ARG A 195 -44.63 2.57 10.33
CA ARG A 195 -45.54 1.49 9.93
C ARG A 195 -45.98 0.66 11.12
N ALA A 196 -45.06 0.30 12.01
CA ALA A 196 -45.37 -0.44 13.24
C ALA A 196 -46.29 0.36 14.17
N ALA A 197 -46.04 1.66 14.33
CA ALA A 197 -46.89 2.56 15.12
C ALA A 197 -48.30 2.67 14.53
N LYS A 198 -48.44 2.84 13.20
CA LYS A 198 -49.74 2.83 12.52
C LYS A 198 -50.50 1.52 12.72
N GLN A 199 -49.82 0.38 12.68
CA GLN A 199 -50.42 -0.93 12.95
C GLN A 199 -50.88 -1.05 14.41
N ARG A 200 -50.04 -0.62 15.37
CA ARG A 200 -50.36 -0.65 16.81
C ARG A 200 -51.60 0.18 17.16
N VAL A 201 -51.75 1.36 16.56
CA VAL A 201 -52.92 2.23 16.78
C VAL A 201 -54.11 1.86 15.90
N GLN A 202 -53.97 0.84 15.04
CA GLN A 202 -54.98 0.44 14.06
C GLN A 202 -55.45 1.63 13.19
N TYR A 203 -54.48 2.44 12.75
CA TYR A 203 -54.70 3.62 11.92
C TYR A 203 -55.41 3.23 10.63
N ARG A 204 -56.46 3.97 10.29
CA ARG A 204 -57.16 3.83 9.00
C ARG A 204 -57.28 5.18 8.32
N GLU A 205 -57.01 5.24 7.02
CA GLU A 205 -56.95 6.50 6.28
C GLU A 205 -58.32 7.17 6.09
N ASP A 206 -59.42 6.42 6.24
CA ASP A 206 -60.80 6.90 6.18
C ASP A 206 -61.28 7.59 7.46
N LEU A 207 -60.48 7.54 8.54
CA LEU A 207 -60.81 8.10 9.85
C LEU A 207 -59.82 9.19 10.24
N PHE A 208 -60.30 10.15 11.03
CA PHE A 208 -59.49 11.18 11.66
C PHE A 208 -59.08 10.75 13.07
N HIS A 209 -57.78 10.63 13.31
CA HIS A 209 -57.22 10.09 14.55
C HIS A 209 -56.71 11.21 15.44
N ILE A 210 -57.35 11.38 16.61
CA ILE A 210 -56.96 12.39 17.61
C ILE A 210 -56.41 11.70 18.85
N ALA A 211 -55.16 12.01 19.19
CA ALA A 211 -54.57 11.59 20.45
C ALA A 211 -54.86 12.61 21.56
N ILE A 212 -55.27 12.14 22.73
CA ILE A 212 -55.39 12.96 23.94
C ILE A 212 -54.24 12.61 24.88
N ALA A 213 -53.30 13.52 25.02
CA ALA A 213 -52.11 13.38 25.83
C ALA A 213 -52.09 14.41 26.97
N GLY A 214 -51.36 14.13 28.03
CA GLY A 214 -51.24 15.00 29.19
C GLY A 214 -51.06 14.22 30.49
N VAL A 215 -50.86 14.93 31.60
CA VAL A 215 -50.57 14.34 32.91
C VAL A 215 -51.67 13.39 33.42
N ALA A 216 -51.29 12.42 34.24
CA ALA A 216 -52.24 11.54 34.92
C ALA A 216 -53.18 12.36 35.82
N GLY A 217 -54.44 11.93 35.94
CA GLY A 217 -55.46 12.69 36.69
C GLY A 217 -55.97 13.96 36.01
N GLY A 218 -55.44 14.33 34.84
CA GLY A 218 -55.84 15.54 34.09
C GLY A 218 -57.26 15.50 33.49
N GLY A 219 -57.99 14.39 33.62
CA GLY A 219 -59.37 14.26 33.11
C GLY A 219 -59.48 13.83 31.64
N LYS A 220 -58.44 13.20 31.08
CA LYS A 220 -58.40 12.72 29.68
C LYS A 220 -59.57 11.79 29.35
N SER A 221 -59.72 10.71 30.11
CA SER A 221 -60.80 9.73 29.93
C SER A 221 -62.19 10.37 30.09
N SER A 222 -62.36 11.30 31.05
CA SER A 222 -63.61 12.06 31.21
C SER A 222 -63.93 12.94 30.01
N LEU A 223 -62.92 13.56 29.41
CA LEU A 223 -63.08 14.38 28.21
C LEU A 223 -63.48 13.51 27.01
N ILE A 224 -62.85 12.33 26.83
CA ILE A 224 -63.21 11.37 25.78
C ILE A 224 -64.67 10.92 25.91
N ASN A 225 -65.11 10.62 27.12
CA ASN A 225 -66.50 10.25 27.39
C ASN A 225 -67.44 11.39 27.02
N ALA A 226 -67.13 12.62 27.47
CA ALA A 226 -67.91 13.80 27.15
C ALA A 226 -68.00 14.04 25.63
N PHE A 227 -66.89 13.93 24.89
CA PHE A 227 -66.89 14.04 23.43
C PHE A 227 -67.79 13.00 22.75
N ARG A 228 -67.87 11.79 23.31
CA ARG A 228 -68.71 10.70 22.80
C ARG A 228 -70.17 10.79 23.26
N GLY A 229 -70.54 11.82 24.04
CA GLY A 229 -71.87 11.93 24.63
C GLY A 229 -72.15 10.87 25.71
N LEU A 230 -71.11 10.29 26.31
CA LEU A 230 -71.22 9.25 27.34
C LEU A 230 -70.91 9.82 28.72
N ARG A 231 -71.66 9.38 29.72
CA ARG A 231 -71.32 9.62 31.13
C ARG A 231 -70.22 8.65 31.55
N ASN A 232 -69.42 9.03 32.55
CA ASN A 232 -68.28 8.24 33.01
C ASN A 232 -68.63 6.83 33.54
N LYS A 233 -69.90 6.57 33.86
CA LYS A 233 -70.39 5.27 34.35
C LYS A 233 -71.19 4.50 33.29
N ASP A 234 -71.29 5.01 32.07
CA ASP A 234 -72.04 4.34 31.01
C ASP A 234 -71.24 3.15 30.45
N ILE A 235 -71.97 2.18 29.90
CA ILE A 235 -71.36 1.01 29.28
C ILE A 235 -70.55 1.45 28.06
N GLY A 236 -69.27 1.07 28.00
CA GLY A 236 -68.35 1.47 26.94
C GLY A 236 -67.72 2.86 27.11
N ALA A 237 -67.91 3.50 28.27
CA ALA A 237 -67.15 4.67 28.68
C ALA A 237 -65.69 4.31 29.01
N ALA A 238 -64.78 5.23 28.73
CA ALA A 238 -63.40 5.18 29.16
C ALA A 238 -63.32 5.20 30.69
N ALA A 239 -62.57 4.27 31.29
CA ALA A 239 -62.46 4.12 32.73
C ALA A 239 -61.82 5.35 33.38
N THR A 240 -62.58 6.05 34.22
CA THR A 240 -62.10 7.23 34.95
C THR A 240 -61.65 6.86 36.37
N GLY A 241 -60.48 7.34 36.79
CA GLY A 241 -59.95 7.14 38.14
C GLY A 241 -58.99 8.28 38.56
N VAL A 242 -58.72 8.37 39.87
CA VAL A 242 -57.70 9.30 40.43
C VAL A 242 -56.30 8.74 40.21
N THR A 243 -56.16 7.42 40.33
CA THR A 243 -54.97 6.67 39.91
C THR A 243 -55.03 6.43 38.40
N GLU A 244 -53.86 6.31 37.76
CA GLU A 244 -53.78 6.03 36.33
C GLU A 244 -54.49 4.71 36.00
N THR A 245 -55.65 4.81 35.36
CA THR A 245 -56.45 3.66 34.91
C THR A 245 -55.97 3.11 33.57
N THR A 246 -55.20 3.88 32.80
CA THR A 246 -54.82 3.57 31.41
C THR A 246 -53.32 3.30 31.34
N LEU A 247 -52.92 2.02 31.48
CA LEU A 247 -51.51 1.58 31.36
C LEU A 247 -51.07 1.36 29.90
N VAL A 248 -52.05 1.18 29.01
CA VAL A 248 -51.86 0.97 27.57
C VAL A 248 -52.84 1.89 26.85
N MET A 249 -52.40 2.53 25.77
CA MET A 249 -53.23 3.39 24.94
C MET A 249 -54.54 2.69 24.55
N ALA A 250 -55.66 3.41 24.70
CA ALA A 250 -57.00 2.90 24.42
C ALA A 250 -57.67 3.67 23.27
N ARG A 251 -58.28 2.94 22.34
CA ARG A 251 -58.94 3.47 21.14
C ARG A 251 -60.45 3.58 21.35
N TYR A 252 -61.02 4.74 21.09
CA TYR A 252 -62.45 5.03 21.23
C TYR A 252 -63.02 5.67 19.94
N PRO A 253 -63.62 4.87 19.06
CA PRO A 253 -64.37 5.39 17.92
C PRO A 253 -65.56 6.23 18.35
N HIS A 254 -65.89 7.26 17.56
CA HIS A 254 -67.11 8.04 17.77
C HIS A 254 -68.36 7.17 17.50
N PRO A 255 -69.41 7.24 18.35
CA PRO A 255 -70.59 6.38 18.21
C PRO A 255 -71.43 6.68 16.96
N ASN A 256 -71.44 7.93 16.48
CA ASN A 256 -72.12 8.32 15.25
C ASN A 256 -71.15 8.21 14.04
N ALA A 257 -71.54 7.39 13.06
CA ALA A 257 -70.78 7.10 11.83
C ALA A 257 -70.64 8.30 10.88
N GLU A 258 -71.48 9.34 11.00
CA GLU A 258 -71.36 10.58 10.25
C GLU A 258 -70.12 11.40 10.65
N TYR A 259 -69.58 11.13 11.84
CA TYR A 259 -68.32 11.69 12.31
C TYR A 259 -67.25 10.60 12.30
N PRO A 260 -66.43 10.50 11.23
CA PRO A 260 -65.37 9.50 11.11
C PRO A 260 -64.16 9.87 11.98
N LEU A 261 -64.41 10.04 13.29
CA LEU A 261 -63.45 10.45 14.29
C LEU A 261 -63.11 9.28 15.22
N VAL A 262 -61.85 9.15 15.57
CA VAL A 262 -61.38 8.22 16.60
C VAL A 262 -60.55 8.97 17.63
N LEU A 263 -60.94 8.86 18.90
CA LEU A 263 -60.24 9.43 20.03
C LEU A 263 -59.35 8.37 20.68
N TYR A 264 -58.16 8.75 21.09
CA TYR A 264 -57.20 7.86 21.73
C TYR A 264 -56.81 8.40 23.10
N ASP A 265 -56.99 7.58 24.13
CA ASP A 265 -56.56 7.90 25.50
C ASP A 265 -55.14 7.40 25.71
N PHE A 266 -54.20 8.31 25.94
CA PHE A 266 -52.80 7.96 26.21
C PHE A 266 -52.53 7.87 27.72
N PRO A 267 -51.60 7.00 28.16
CA PRO A 267 -51.14 6.98 29.54
C PRO A 267 -50.58 8.35 29.95
N GLY A 268 -50.69 8.69 31.24
CA GLY A 268 -50.17 9.94 31.76
C GLY A 268 -48.65 10.04 31.57
N ALA A 269 -48.17 11.17 31.08
CA ALA A 269 -46.74 11.27 30.75
C ALA A 269 -45.81 11.28 31.99
N GLY A 270 -46.31 11.69 33.17
CA GLY A 270 -45.56 11.76 34.43
C GLY A 270 -45.53 10.48 35.28
N THR A 271 -46.15 9.38 34.83
CA THR A 271 -46.20 8.10 35.56
C THR A 271 -45.27 7.04 34.97
N LEU A 272 -44.81 7.25 33.74
CA LEU A 272 -43.82 6.40 33.08
C LEU A 272 -42.42 6.85 33.52
N LYS A 273 -41.51 5.91 33.83
CA LYS A 273 -40.08 6.19 34.06
C LYS A 273 -39.35 6.53 32.74
N ILE A 274 -40.01 7.28 31.86
CA ILE A 274 -39.54 7.64 30.54
C ILE A 274 -39.27 9.15 30.56
N PRO A 275 -38.11 9.61 30.06
CA PRO A 275 -37.86 11.04 29.91
C PRO A 275 -38.96 11.73 29.08
N ASP A 276 -39.39 12.93 29.49
CA ASP A 276 -40.45 13.72 28.84
C ASP A 276 -40.31 13.81 27.31
N TRP A 277 -39.08 13.88 26.81
CA TRP A 277 -38.76 14.02 25.39
C TRP A 277 -38.85 12.71 24.60
N GLN A 278 -38.77 11.55 25.25
CA GLN A 278 -38.93 10.23 24.63
C GLN A 278 -40.41 9.82 24.56
N TYR A 279 -41.24 10.30 25.50
CA TYR A 279 -42.66 9.98 25.57
C TYR A 279 -43.38 10.14 24.21
N PHE A 280 -43.11 11.23 23.49
CA PHE A 280 -43.76 11.50 22.20
C PHE A 280 -43.46 10.43 21.13
N ASN A 281 -42.21 9.97 21.06
CA ASN A 281 -41.78 8.98 20.08
C ASN A 281 -42.16 7.56 20.51
N ASP A 282 -41.95 7.21 21.77
CA ASP A 282 -42.25 5.87 22.32
C ASP A 282 -43.74 5.56 22.26
N GLN A 283 -44.58 6.56 22.58
CA GLN A 283 -46.02 6.43 22.47
C GLN A 283 -46.51 6.54 21.02
N GLY A 284 -45.63 6.85 20.06
CA GLY A 284 -45.96 6.94 18.64
C GLY A 284 -46.94 8.08 18.33
N LEU A 285 -46.88 9.19 19.07
CA LEU A 285 -47.79 10.33 18.87
C LEU A 285 -47.64 10.95 17.47
N TYR A 286 -46.53 10.70 16.78
CA TYR A 286 -46.27 11.21 15.44
C TYR A 286 -47.18 10.63 14.33
N VAL A 287 -47.94 9.55 14.58
CA VAL A 287 -48.84 8.96 13.57
C VAL A 287 -50.25 9.55 13.58
N PHE A 288 -50.58 10.40 14.55
CA PHE A 288 -51.91 10.96 14.71
C PHE A 288 -52.10 12.21 13.86
N ASP A 289 -53.34 12.44 13.43
CA ASP A 289 -53.67 13.57 12.56
C ASP A 289 -53.74 14.89 13.34
N SER A 290 -54.06 14.81 14.65
CA SER A 290 -54.05 15.94 15.59
C SER A 290 -53.88 15.46 17.02
N ILE A 291 -53.37 16.33 17.88
CA ILE A 291 -53.09 16.01 19.28
C ILE A 291 -53.75 17.06 20.18
N ILE A 292 -54.51 16.59 21.18
CA ILE A 292 -55.02 17.41 22.27
C ILE A 292 -54.06 17.26 23.45
N VAL A 293 -53.45 18.37 23.86
CA VAL A 293 -52.60 18.44 25.06
C VAL A 293 -53.45 18.95 26.21
N LEU A 294 -53.82 18.04 27.11
CA LEU A 294 -54.73 18.29 28.23
C LEU A 294 -53.95 18.51 29.52
N PHE A 295 -54.16 19.65 30.16
CA PHE A 295 -53.60 19.95 31.48
C PHE A 295 -54.70 20.45 32.42
N ASP A 296 -54.56 20.20 33.72
CA ASP A 296 -55.60 20.46 34.70
C ASP A 296 -55.24 21.46 35.80
N ASN A 297 -53.98 21.55 36.24
CA ASN A 297 -53.55 22.53 37.26
C ASN A 297 -52.38 23.38 36.76
N ARG A 298 -51.27 22.75 36.40
CA ARG A 298 -50.06 23.43 35.91
C ARG A 298 -49.68 22.92 34.53
N PHE A 299 -49.08 23.81 33.75
CA PHE A 299 -48.43 23.44 32.51
C PHE A 299 -47.08 22.81 32.85
N THR A 300 -46.85 21.57 32.41
CA THR A 300 -45.64 20.82 32.79
C THR A 300 -44.58 20.83 31.69
N MET A 301 -43.35 20.50 32.05
CA MET A 301 -42.27 20.31 31.07
C MET A 301 -42.63 19.25 30.02
N THR A 302 -43.39 18.23 30.42
CA THR A 302 -43.87 17.18 29.51
C THR A 302 -44.86 17.73 28.48
N ASP A 303 -45.77 18.63 28.88
CA ASP A 303 -46.70 19.28 27.95
C ASP A 303 -45.94 20.14 26.91
N ILE A 304 -44.92 20.87 27.37
CA ILE A 304 -44.02 21.66 26.52
C ILE A 304 -43.27 20.74 25.54
N ALA A 305 -42.75 19.61 26.03
CA ALA A 305 -42.03 18.64 25.20
C ALA A 305 -42.94 18.03 24.11
N ILE A 306 -44.20 17.71 24.45
CA ILE A 306 -45.19 17.23 23.47
C ILE A 306 -45.43 18.30 22.42
N LEU A 307 -45.72 19.55 22.80
CA LEU A 307 -45.98 20.64 21.85
C LEU A 307 -44.78 20.95 20.94
N THR A 308 -43.58 20.93 21.51
CA THR A 308 -42.33 21.14 20.76
C THR A 308 -42.14 20.07 19.70
N ASN A 309 -42.38 18.79 20.05
CA ASN A 309 -42.32 17.70 19.09
C ASN A 309 -43.45 17.80 18.05
N CYS A 310 -44.67 18.13 18.44
CA CYS A 310 -45.78 18.32 17.49
C CYS A 310 -45.46 19.38 16.44
N ARG A 311 -44.87 20.52 16.86
CA ARG A 311 -44.40 21.57 15.94
C ARG A 311 -43.37 21.04 14.95
N ARG A 312 -42.42 20.22 15.44
CA ARG A 312 -41.39 19.58 14.61
C ARG A 312 -41.98 18.64 13.56
N PHE A 313 -42.95 17.81 13.97
CA PHE A 313 -43.65 16.88 13.08
C PHE A 313 -44.79 17.52 12.28
N LYS A 314 -45.02 18.83 12.44
CA LYS A 314 -46.09 19.60 11.79
C LYS A 314 -47.49 19.03 12.06
N ILE A 315 -47.69 18.49 13.25
CA ILE A 315 -48.98 17.96 13.70
C ILE A 315 -49.75 19.09 14.39
N PRO A 316 -51.00 19.38 14.00
CA PRO A 316 -51.82 20.36 14.69
C PRO A 316 -52.07 19.96 16.15
N THR A 317 -51.97 20.96 17.04
CA THR A 317 -52.15 20.78 18.47
C THR A 317 -53.25 21.67 19.01
N TYR A 318 -54.01 21.13 19.96
CA TYR A 318 -55.03 21.85 20.72
C TYR A 318 -54.66 21.82 22.19
N ILE A 319 -54.40 22.99 22.76
CA ILE A 319 -54.10 23.11 24.18
C ILE A 319 -55.42 23.24 24.93
N VAL A 320 -55.74 22.27 25.78
CA VAL A 320 -57.01 22.22 26.48
C VAL A 320 -56.79 22.22 27.98
N ARG A 321 -57.42 23.19 28.66
CA ARG A 321 -57.48 23.26 30.12
C ARG A 321 -58.75 22.59 30.61
N SER A 322 -58.61 21.46 31.31
CA SER A 322 -59.74 20.73 31.88
C SER A 322 -60.15 21.28 33.26
N LYS A 323 -61.22 20.70 33.83
CA LYS A 323 -61.72 20.98 35.19
C LYS A 323 -62.03 22.46 35.46
N ALA A 324 -62.46 23.20 34.45
CA ALA A 324 -62.82 24.61 34.58
C ALA A 324 -63.89 24.83 35.67
N ASP A 325 -64.86 23.92 35.81
CA ASP A 325 -65.90 23.99 36.84
C ASP A 325 -65.34 23.92 38.26
N GLN A 326 -64.33 23.09 38.50
CA GLN A 326 -63.70 22.98 39.81
C GLN A 326 -62.87 24.23 40.14
N HIS A 327 -62.09 24.74 39.17
CA HIS A 327 -61.28 25.93 39.41
C HIS A 327 -62.11 27.18 39.64
N ILE A 328 -63.18 27.37 38.87
CA ILE A 328 -64.10 28.49 39.06
C ILE A 328 -64.73 28.41 40.46
N ARG A 329 -65.12 27.21 40.91
CA ARG A 329 -65.65 27.01 42.26
C ARG A 329 -64.64 27.38 43.34
N ASN A 330 -63.38 26.93 43.22
CA ASN A 330 -62.34 27.26 44.19
C ASN A 330 -62.12 28.78 44.27
N ILE A 331 -62.10 29.48 43.13
CA ILE A 331 -61.98 30.95 43.10
C ILE A 331 -63.21 31.61 43.73
N MET A 332 -64.41 31.06 43.52
CA MET A 332 -65.62 31.57 44.19
C MET A 332 -65.52 31.42 45.71
N GLU A 333 -65.04 30.28 46.22
CA GLU A 333 -64.80 30.05 47.64
C GLU A 333 -63.80 31.06 48.21
N ASP A 334 -62.69 31.33 47.51
CA ASP A 334 -61.72 32.35 47.88
C ASP A 334 -62.29 33.78 47.87
N MET A 335 -63.27 34.05 47.01
CA MET A 335 -64.01 35.31 46.95
C MET A 335 -65.10 35.45 48.02
N GLY A 336 -65.22 34.48 48.94
CA GLY A 336 -66.21 34.48 50.00
C GLY A 336 -67.59 33.94 49.59
N TYR A 337 -67.63 32.96 48.68
CA TYR A 337 -68.86 32.24 48.36
C TYR A 337 -69.42 31.55 49.62
N ASP A 338 -70.63 31.96 49.99
CA ASP A 338 -71.44 31.34 51.03
C ASP A 338 -72.60 30.58 50.38
N SER A 339 -72.81 29.33 50.79
CA SER A 339 -73.84 28.45 50.22
C SER A 339 -75.26 28.95 50.52
N ASP A 340 -75.42 29.85 51.50
CA ASP A 340 -76.70 30.45 51.91
C ASP A 340 -77.00 31.80 51.23
N GLY A 341 -76.14 32.23 50.29
CA GLY A 341 -76.28 33.51 49.59
C GLY A 341 -77.38 33.56 48.51
N ASP A 342 -77.87 34.77 48.20
CA ASP A 342 -78.87 34.99 47.15
C ASP A 342 -78.36 34.59 45.76
N SER A 343 -79.25 34.02 44.92
CA SER A 343 -78.95 33.55 43.57
C SER A 343 -78.33 34.63 42.67
N SER A 344 -78.67 35.90 42.88
CA SER A 344 -78.10 37.04 42.14
C SER A 344 -76.64 37.33 42.52
N GLN A 345 -76.28 37.15 43.79
CA GLN A 345 -74.93 37.32 44.31
C GLN A 345 -74.04 36.17 43.87
N VAL A 346 -74.55 34.93 43.94
CA VAL A 346 -73.86 33.74 43.45
C VAL A 346 -73.54 33.83 41.95
N ASN A 347 -74.45 34.36 41.13
CA ASN A 347 -74.21 34.55 39.69
C ASN A 347 -73.13 35.62 39.43
N ARG A 348 -73.15 36.75 40.15
CA ARG A 348 -72.10 37.78 40.05
C ARG A 348 -70.72 37.24 40.44
N LEU A 349 -70.63 36.51 41.54
CA LEU A 349 -69.40 35.85 41.97
C LEU A 349 -68.93 34.82 40.94
N TYR A 350 -69.83 34.02 40.38
CA TYR A 350 -69.50 33.07 39.31
C TYR A 350 -68.94 33.77 38.06
N GLN A 351 -69.54 34.87 37.62
CA GLN A 351 -69.07 35.62 36.47
C GLN A 351 -67.68 36.23 36.71
N ALA A 352 -67.45 36.82 37.89
CA ALA A 352 -66.16 37.37 38.28
C ALA A 352 -65.08 36.27 38.35
N ALA A 353 -65.37 35.17 39.06
CA ALA A 353 -64.48 34.02 39.18
C ALA A 353 -64.16 33.39 37.81
N ARG A 354 -65.17 33.26 36.94
CA ARG A 354 -65.01 32.78 35.57
C ARG A 354 -64.09 33.69 34.75
N GLN A 355 -64.31 35.01 34.78
CA GLN A 355 -63.47 35.96 34.04
C GLN A 355 -62.04 35.93 34.55
N GLN A 356 -61.84 35.94 35.87
CA GLN A 356 -60.52 35.83 36.48
C GLN A 356 -59.81 34.54 36.06
N PHE A 357 -60.49 33.39 36.14
CA PHE A 357 -59.93 32.10 35.74
C PHE A 357 -59.52 32.07 34.26
N ILE A 358 -60.35 32.59 33.36
CA ILE A 358 -60.06 32.64 31.92
C ILE A 358 -58.85 33.52 31.65
N GLN A 359 -58.79 34.71 32.24
CA GLN A 359 -57.68 35.64 32.05
C GLN A 359 -56.37 35.07 32.60
N GLN A 360 -56.39 34.56 33.83
CA GLN A 360 -55.21 33.97 34.46
C GLN A 360 -54.70 32.76 33.66
N THR A 361 -55.58 31.85 33.25
CA THR A 361 -55.20 30.66 32.48
C THR A 361 -54.57 31.04 31.14
N ARG A 362 -55.19 31.96 30.39
CA ARG A 362 -54.67 32.39 29.08
C ARG A 362 -53.32 33.10 29.22
N GLN A 363 -53.16 33.93 30.24
CA GLN A 363 -51.89 34.61 30.51
C GLN A 363 -50.79 33.61 30.90
N THR A 364 -51.05 32.71 31.85
CA THR A 364 -50.07 31.70 32.28
C THR A 364 -49.63 30.81 31.13
N VAL A 365 -50.55 30.37 30.26
CA VAL A 365 -50.14 29.56 29.10
C VAL A 365 -49.35 30.39 28.10
N LYS A 366 -49.73 31.65 27.86
CA LYS A 366 -48.97 32.55 26.98
C LYS A 366 -47.52 32.73 27.45
N ASP A 367 -47.32 32.92 28.75
CA ASP A 367 -45.98 33.06 29.33
C ASP A 367 -45.19 31.75 29.20
N ASN A 368 -45.79 30.60 29.52
CA ASN A 368 -45.14 29.30 29.36
C ASN A 368 -44.77 28.97 27.89
N LEU A 369 -45.63 29.32 26.93
CA LEU A 369 -45.34 29.14 25.50
C LEU A 369 -44.19 30.05 25.04
N ARG A 370 -44.15 31.30 25.55
CA ARG A 370 -43.09 32.25 25.26
C ARG A 370 -41.76 31.78 25.82
N ASP A 371 -41.74 31.31 27.06
CA ASP A 371 -40.53 30.79 27.72
C ASP A 371 -40.00 29.55 27.01
N ALA A 372 -40.89 28.73 26.45
CA ALA A 372 -40.55 27.57 25.63
C ALA A 372 -40.22 27.90 24.16
N ASN A 373 -40.26 29.17 23.75
CA ASN A 373 -40.05 29.63 22.37
C ASN A 373 -41.00 28.96 21.34
N ILE A 374 -42.22 28.66 21.76
CA ILE A 374 -43.31 28.10 20.95
C ILE A 374 -44.23 29.26 20.51
N PRO A 375 -44.68 29.30 19.24
CA PRO A 375 -45.65 30.30 18.79
C PRO A 375 -46.90 30.29 19.67
N GLU A 376 -47.45 31.47 19.89
CA GLU A 376 -48.69 31.63 20.66
C GLU A 376 -49.80 30.80 20.02
N GLN A 377 -50.43 29.94 20.84
CA GLN A 377 -51.53 29.08 20.45
C GLN A 377 -52.73 29.36 21.35
N ARG A 378 -53.92 29.17 20.79
CA ARG A 378 -55.16 29.31 21.53
C ARG A 378 -55.29 28.21 22.58
N VAL A 379 -55.73 28.58 23.78
CA VAL A 379 -56.10 27.66 24.85
C VAL A 379 -57.61 27.55 24.91
N TYR A 380 -58.11 26.33 24.94
CA TYR A 380 -59.52 26.01 25.12
C TYR A 380 -59.77 25.63 26.57
N ILE A 381 -60.62 26.37 27.25
CA ILE A 381 -60.98 26.10 28.64
C ILE A 381 -62.30 25.34 28.68
N VAL A 382 -62.28 24.13 29.24
CA VAL A 382 -63.43 23.22 29.20
C VAL A 382 -63.75 22.58 30.55
N SER A 383 -65.03 22.34 30.79
CA SER A 383 -65.48 21.38 31.80
C SER A 383 -66.09 20.15 31.14
N HIS A 384 -65.83 18.96 31.68
CA HIS A 384 -66.40 17.72 31.16
C HIS A 384 -67.93 17.70 31.24
N LYS A 385 -68.54 18.41 32.21
CA LYS A 385 -70.00 18.47 32.37
C LYS A 385 -70.64 19.29 31.26
N THR A 386 -70.13 20.50 31.03
CA THR A 386 -70.59 21.38 29.95
C THR A 386 -70.28 20.78 28.58
N MET A 387 -69.14 20.10 28.42
CA MET A 387 -68.82 19.34 27.21
C MET A 387 -69.85 18.22 26.95
N LEU A 388 -70.21 17.45 27.98
CA LEU A 388 -71.20 16.38 27.86
C LEU A 388 -72.58 16.94 27.48
N ASP A 389 -72.99 18.04 28.12
CA ASP A 389 -74.25 18.70 27.79
C ASP A 389 -74.26 19.21 26.35
N VAL A 390 -73.15 19.77 25.86
CA VAL A 390 -73.03 20.20 24.46
C VAL A 390 -73.05 19.00 23.51
N ALA A 391 -72.33 17.92 23.85
CA ALA A 391 -72.23 16.73 23.00
C ALA A 391 -73.55 15.95 22.91
N LEU A 392 -74.37 15.90 23.98
CA LEU A 392 -75.68 15.25 24.00
C LEU A 392 -76.77 16.02 23.22
N ASN A 393 -76.63 17.34 23.08
CA ASN A 393 -77.61 18.20 22.41
C ASN A 393 -77.30 18.35 20.90
N THR A 394 -76.79 17.31 20.26
CA THR A 394 -75.99 17.31 19.00
C THR A 394 -76.66 17.79 17.71
N THR A 395 -77.84 18.39 17.72
CA THR A 395 -78.19 19.29 16.62
C THR A 395 -77.40 20.57 16.81
N ILE A 396 -76.33 20.76 16.02
CA ILE A 396 -75.49 21.98 16.00
C ILE A 396 -76.36 23.26 15.92
N PHE A 397 -77.54 23.17 15.29
CA PHE A 397 -78.55 24.22 15.23
C PHE A 397 -79.23 24.54 16.59
N ASP A 398 -79.49 23.55 17.44
CA ASP A 398 -80.10 23.75 18.77
C ASP A 398 -79.10 24.28 19.80
N VAL A 399 -77.83 23.89 19.70
CA VAL A 399 -76.75 24.34 20.60
C VAL A 399 -76.43 25.83 20.39
N LEU A 400 -76.39 26.29 19.14
CA LEU A 400 -76.19 27.72 18.83
C LEU A 400 -77.40 28.57 19.25
N ALA A 401 -78.62 28.01 19.17
CA ALA A 401 -79.85 28.66 19.62
C ALA A 401 -79.98 28.71 21.17
N ARG A 402 -79.32 27.80 21.90
CA ARG A 402 -79.37 27.68 23.36
C ARG A 402 -77.99 27.78 24.00
N ARG A 403 -77.21 28.83 23.68
CA ARG A 403 -75.94 29.14 24.37
C ARG A 403 -76.15 29.05 25.88
N GLN A 404 -75.69 27.96 26.50
CA GLN A 404 -75.88 27.77 27.92
C GLN A 404 -74.99 28.77 28.69
N PRO A 405 -75.46 29.36 29.80
CA PRO A 405 -74.72 30.41 30.50
C PRO A 405 -73.35 29.96 31.04
N LYS A 406 -73.13 28.64 31.15
CA LYS A 406 -71.92 28.04 31.73
C LYS A 406 -70.85 27.63 30.71
N THR A 407 -71.14 27.65 29.40
CA THR A 407 -70.15 27.29 28.36
C THR A 407 -69.10 28.38 28.20
N ILE A 408 -67.84 27.99 28.09
CA ILE A 408 -66.65 28.81 27.87
C ILE A 408 -66.14 28.61 26.43
N ASP A 409 -65.30 27.60 26.20
CA ASP A 409 -64.70 27.32 24.89
C ASP A 409 -65.13 25.93 24.34
N GLU A 410 -66.05 25.21 25.01
CA GLU A 410 -66.45 23.84 24.65
C GLU A 410 -67.02 23.71 23.24
N ILE A 411 -67.91 24.63 22.87
CA ILE A 411 -68.56 24.64 21.55
C ILE A 411 -67.52 24.90 20.45
N GLU A 412 -66.57 25.81 20.72
CA GLU A 412 -65.54 26.19 19.76
C GLU A 412 -64.54 25.05 19.57
N LEU A 413 -64.11 24.39 20.64
CA LEU A 413 -63.26 23.19 20.56
C LEU A 413 -63.92 22.09 19.73
N LEU A 414 -65.19 21.76 19.99
CA LEU A 414 -65.93 20.75 19.22
C LEU A 414 -66.06 21.14 17.75
N SER A 415 -66.42 22.40 17.48
CA SER A 415 -66.60 22.91 16.12
C SER A 415 -65.29 22.86 15.33
N ASP A 416 -64.18 23.28 15.93
CA ASP A 416 -62.87 23.28 15.29
C ASP A 416 -62.38 21.86 15.00
N LEU A 417 -62.56 20.92 15.94
CA LEU A 417 -62.18 19.51 15.74
C LEU A 417 -63.02 18.83 14.65
N ILE A 418 -64.34 19.04 14.64
CA ILE A 418 -65.23 18.47 13.62
C ILE A 418 -64.93 19.11 12.26
N ARG A 419 -64.73 20.42 12.21
CA ARG A 419 -64.40 21.14 10.97
C ARG A 419 -63.10 20.64 10.36
N GLU A 420 -62.06 20.45 11.17
CA GLU A 420 -60.78 19.91 10.70
C GLU A 420 -60.89 18.47 10.21
N ALA A 421 -61.70 17.64 10.87
CA ALA A 421 -62.01 16.30 10.39
C ALA A 421 -62.72 16.33 9.02
N GLN A 422 -63.66 17.26 8.82
CA GLN A 422 -64.39 17.42 7.56
C GLN A 422 -63.54 17.99 6.43
N ILE A 423 -62.74 19.04 6.69
CA ILE A 423 -61.86 19.67 5.67
C ILE A 423 -60.86 18.65 5.11
N ARG A 424 -60.28 17.80 5.97
CA ARG A 424 -59.30 16.80 5.54
C ARG A 424 -59.90 15.66 4.73
N ARG A 425 -61.19 15.37 4.92
CA ARG A 425 -61.95 14.47 4.04
C ARG A 425 -62.14 15.11 2.65
N GLY A 426 -62.62 16.35 2.60
CA GLY A 426 -62.87 17.07 1.34
C GLY A 426 -61.63 17.46 0.53
N ARG A 427 -60.41 17.29 1.06
CA ARG A 427 -59.15 17.42 0.31
C ARG A 427 -58.65 16.11 -0.31
N ARG A 428 -59.29 14.98 0.00
CA ARG A 428 -58.89 13.64 -0.48
C ARG A 428 -59.86 13.04 -1.51
N ASP A 429 -61.05 13.63 -1.66
CA ASP A 429 -61.93 13.47 -2.83
C ASP A 429 -61.51 14.46 -3.92
#